data_AF-A0A812Z528-F1
#
_entry.id   AF-A0A812Z528-F1
#
_cell.length_a   1.000
_cell.length_b   1.000
_cell.length_c   1.000
_cell.angle_alpha   90.00
_cell.angle_beta   90.00
_cell.angle_gamma   90.00
#
_symmetry.space_group_name_H-M   'P 1'
#
loop_
_entity.id
_entity.type
_entity.pdbx_description
1 polymer ?
#
loop_
_entity_poly.entity_id
_entity_poly.type
_entity_poly.pdbx_seq_one_letter_code
_entity_poly.pdbx_strand_id
1 'polypeptide(L)'
;MELASWRESEEECLEVTAQSSAPLAETIATGTSMPVRLMAVHQLLEKFLHQPSSCADLCQKLVVPLLDLAVEAERLPHLPVKLLWCLASVEEGSGALEECIPTILGILRGTEDPLLTGASLQLLVELGRLKSESLRSQFCNSRAGLGQLLLRCLFRWACQAPSLEITISLLRLFKLAACIPCHRNMLKAEVWAAPGVALTLPEVLEAVADGALRRAQADSEELRAWETVHDESSHLARDWKSIGRCLQLPPAGESGKP
;
A
#
# COMPACT_ATOMS: atom_id res chain seq x y z
N MET A 1 21.59 35.17 -27.11
CA MET A 1 20.96 35.91 -26.00
C MET A 1 19.98 34.97 -25.29
N GLU A 2 20.45 33.78 -24.87
CA GLU A 2 19.58 32.69 -24.37
C GLU A 2 20.22 31.84 -23.25
N LEU A 3 21.43 32.19 -22.78
CA LEU A 3 22.11 31.49 -21.67
C LEU A 3 21.84 32.13 -20.29
N ALA A 4 21.26 33.33 -20.25
CA ALA A 4 20.92 34.03 -19.00
C ALA A 4 19.59 33.53 -18.41
N SER A 5 18.60 33.25 -19.27
CA SER A 5 17.26 32.80 -18.86
C SER A 5 17.25 31.39 -18.23
N TRP A 6 18.24 30.54 -18.54
CA TRP A 6 18.35 29.21 -17.93
C TRP A 6 19.02 29.25 -16.55
N ARG A 7 19.92 30.21 -16.32
CA ARG A 7 20.55 30.39 -15.00
C ARG A 7 19.61 31.03 -13.99
N GLU A 8 18.77 31.96 -14.41
CA GLU A 8 17.71 32.51 -13.55
C GLU A 8 16.69 31.43 -13.15
N SER A 9 16.36 30.50 -14.06
CA SER A 9 15.52 29.34 -13.75
C SER A 9 16.19 28.32 -12.83
N GLU A 10 17.50 28.10 -12.93
CA GLU A 10 18.25 27.22 -12.00
C GLU A 10 18.47 27.90 -10.64
N GLU A 11 18.71 29.21 -10.60
CA GLU A 11 18.86 29.99 -9.35
C GLU A 11 17.53 30.15 -8.62
N GLU A 12 16.40 30.41 -9.28
CA GLU A 12 15.07 30.38 -8.64
C GLU A 12 14.72 28.98 -8.13
N CYS A 13 15.04 27.93 -8.88
CA CYS A 13 14.81 26.54 -8.45
C CYS A 13 15.69 26.17 -7.25
N LEU A 14 16.94 26.65 -7.20
CA LEU A 14 17.85 26.48 -6.07
C LEU A 14 17.43 27.30 -4.84
N GLU A 15 16.98 28.55 -5.01
CA GLU A 15 16.48 29.39 -3.91
C GLU A 15 15.22 28.83 -3.27
N VAL A 16 14.30 28.25 -4.07
CA VAL A 16 13.15 27.53 -3.54
C VAL A 16 13.63 26.36 -2.68
N THR A 17 14.58 25.54 -3.15
CA THR A 17 15.08 24.38 -2.40
C THR A 17 15.83 24.70 -1.10
N ALA A 18 16.40 25.90 -0.95
CA ALA A 18 17.12 26.30 0.28
C ALA A 18 16.21 26.84 1.40
N GLN A 19 14.97 27.24 1.09
CA GLN A 19 14.03 27.77 2.08
C GLN A 19 13.43 26.66 2.95
N SER A 20 13.23 26.95 4.24
CA SER A 20 12.57 26.04 5.17
C SER A 20 11.22 25.52 4.64
N SER A 21 10.93 24.25 4.87
CA SER A 21 9.65 23.61 4.52
C SER A 21 8.51 23.95 5.49
N ALA A 22 8.80 24.63 6.61
CA ALA A 22 7.84 24.96 7.65
C ALA A 22 6.64 25.83 7.18
N PRO A 23 6.81 26.87 6.34
CA PRO A 23 5.69 27.68 5.86
C PRO A 23 4.75 26.90 4.93
N LEU A 24 5.30 26.00 4.11
CA LEU A 24 4.53 25.09 3.26
C LEU A 24 3.73 24.12 4.13
N ALA A 25 4.39 23.55 5.15
CA ALA A 25 3.74 22.68 6.13
C ALA A 25 2.57 23.37 6.84
N GLU A 26 2.75 24.60 7.30
CA GLU A 26 1.70 25.38 7.95
C GLU A 26 0.53 25.70 7.01
N THR A 27 0.83 26.02 5.74
CA THR A 27 -0.18 26.26 4.70
C THR A 27 -1.02 25.01 4.42
N ILE A 28 -0.38 23.83 4.41
CA ILE A 28 -1.06 22.55 4.20
C ILE A 28 -1.97 22.20 5.39
N ALA A 29 -1.48 22.43 6.61
CA ALA A 29 -2.16 22.07 7.85
C ALA A 29 -3.32 23.01 8.22
N THR A 30 -3.14 24.32 8.01
CA THR A 30 -4.09 25.35 8.49
C THR A 30 -4.82 26.09 7.38
N GLY A 31 -4.39 25.93 6.12
CA GLY A 31 -5.03 26.56 4.98
C GLY A 31 -6.49 26.15 4.82
N THR A 32 -7.35 27.10 4.48
CA THR A 32 -8.80 26.86 4.26
C THR A 32 -9.16 26.70 2.78
N SER A 33 -8.26 27.09 1.87
CA SER A 33 -8.47 27.00 0.42
C SER A 33 -7.77 25.76 -0.14
N MET A 34 -8.55 24.84 -0.71
CA MET A 34 -8.02 23.60 -1.30
C MET A 34 -6.96 23.89 -2.39
N PRO A 35 -7.17 24.76 -3.39
CA PRO A 35 -6.13 25.09 -4.37
C PRO A 35 -4.80 25.57 -3.78
N VAL A 36 -4.85 26.35 -2.69
CA VAL A 36 -3.65 26.87 -2.01
C VAL A 36 -2.91 25.76 -1.27
N ARG A 37 -3.65 24.90 -0.55
CA ARG A 37 -3.10 23.70 0.10
C ARG A 37 -2.46 22.76 -0.92
N LEU A 38 -3.10 22.57 -2.08
CA LEU A 38 -2.60 21.72 -3.16
C LEU A 38 -1.31 22.24 -3.79
N MET A 39 -1.22 23.55 -4.00
CA MET A 39 -0.01 24.18 -4.53
C MET A 39 1.14 24.09 -3.52
N ALA A 40 0.84 24.27 -2.22
CA ALA A 40 1.81 24.08 -1.15
C ALA A 40 2.30 22.61 -1.07
N VAL A 41 1.40 21.64 -1.23
CA VAL A 41 1.76 20.22 -1.37
C VAL A 41 2.69 20.02 -2.58
N HIS A 42 2.35 20.58 -3.74
CA HIS A 42 3.15 20.39 -4.94
C HIS A 42 4.58 20.91 -4.77
N GLN A 43 4.73 22.13 -4.24
CA GLN A 43 6.03 22.73 -3.95
C GLN A 43 6.82 21.95 -2.90
N LEU A 44 6.13 21.36 -1.92
CA LEU A 44 6.74 20.51 -0.91
C LEU A 44 7.24 19.19 -1.49
N LEU A 45 6.47 18.57 -2.40
CA LEU A 45 6.86 17.34 -3.10
C LEU A 45 8.07 17.58 -4.02
N GLU A 46 8.09 18.71 -4.73
CA GLU A 46 9.21 19.11 -5.58
C GLU A 46 10.50 19.30 -4.77
N LYS A 47 10.40 19.94 -3.59
CA LYS A 47 11.50 20.01 -2.63
C LYS A 47 11.96 18.63 -2.16
N PHE A 48 11.03 17.73 -1.84
CA PHE A 48 11.38 16.38 -1.38
C PHE A 48 12.17 15.61 -2.45
N LEU A 49 11.79 15.73 -3.72
CA LEU A 49 12.49 15.09 -4.84
C LEU A 49 13.93 15.58 -5.02
N HIS A 50 14.22 16.83 -4.65
CA HIS A 50 15.54 17.44 -4.86
C HIS A 50 16.40 17.43 -3.60
N GLN A 51 15.80 17.48 -2.41
CA GLN A 51 16.49 17.48 -1.12
C GLN A 51 15.70 16.69 -0.06
N PRO A 52 15.74 15.34 -0.09
CA PRO A 52 14.97 14.49 0.83
C PRO A 52 15.24 14.77 2.31
N SER A 53 16.50 15.11 2.65
CA SER A 53 16.93 15.41 4.02
C SER A 53 16.37 16.72 4.59
N SER A 54 16.08 17.72 3.74
CA SER A 54 15.45 19.00 4.15
C SER A 54 13.98 18.85 4.57
N CYS A 55 13.41 17.70 4.22
CA CYS A 55 12.02 17.35 4.40
C CYS A 55 11.81 16.30 5.49
N ALA A 56 12.89 15.87 6.17
CA ALA A 56 12.83 14.97 7.32
C ALA A 56 12.00 15.54 8.49
N ASP A 57 11.80 16.87 8.53
CA ASP A 57 10.92 17.53 9.50
C ASP A 57 9.41 17.46 9.12
N LEU A 58 9.04 16.92 7.95
CA LEU A 58 7.63 16.82 7.48
C LEU A 58 6.79 15.75 8.17
N CYS A 59 7.24 15.28 9.32
CA CYS A 59 7.19 13.85 9.60
C CYS A 59 6.19 13.44 10.70
N GLN A 60 5.36 14.34 11.22
CA GLN A 60 4.17 13.95 12.01
C GLN A 60 2.99 14.88 11.78
N LYS A 61 3.23 16.20 11.75
CA LYS A 61 2.18 17.21 11.65
C LYS A 61 1.47 17.26 10.30
N LEU A 62 2.08 16.70 9.25
CA LEU A 62 1.53 16.71 7.90
C LEU A 62 0.87 15.40 7.50
N VAL A 63 1.06 14.31 8.25
CA VAL A 63 0.48 13.02 7.88
C VAL A 63 -1.04 13.10 7.75
N VAL A 64 -1.70 13.68 8.77
CA VAL A 64 -3.16 13.88 8.76
C VAL A 64 -3.59 14.88 7.68
N PRO A 65 -3.05 16.12 7.59
CA PRO A 65 -3.40 17.05 6.53
C PRO A 65 -3.19 16.55 5.09
N LEU A 66 -2.14 15.76 4.84
CA LEU A 66 -1.87 15.20 3.51
C LEU A 66 -2.86 14.11 3.16
N LEU A 67 -3.31 13.31 4.13
CA LEU A 67 -4.35 12.31 3.92
C LEU A 67 -5.73 12.94 3.75
N ASP A 68 -6.05 13.97 4.53
CA ASP A 68 -7.27 14.76 4.33
C ASP A 68 -7.30 15.35 2.92
N LEU A 69 -6.18 15.93 2.47
CA LEU A 69 -6.06 16.42 1.09
C LEU A 69 -6.15 15.30 0.06
N ALA A 70 -5.60 14.11 0.32
CA ALA A 70 -5.72 12.98 -0.60
C ALA A 70 -7.19 12.52 -0.74
N VAL A 71 -7.96 12.56 0.34
CA VAL A 71 -9.41 12.26 0.32
C VAL A 71 -10.20 13.39 -0.35
N GLU A 72 -9.94 14.65 0.01
CA GLU A 72 -10.60 15.82 -0.60
C GLU A 72 -10.30 15.94 -2.10
N ALA A 73 -9.08 15.56 -2.50
CA ALA A 73 -8.60 15.61 -3.86
C ALA A 73 -8.77 14.29 -4.63
N GLU A 74 -9.66 13.39 -4.19
CA GLU A 74 -9.96 12.13 -4.89
C GLU A 74 -10.30 12.33 -6.38
N ARG A 75 -10.83 13.50 -6.75
CA ARG A 75 -11.14 13.89 -8.12
C ARG A 75 -9.95 14.39 -8.95
N LEU A 76 -8.79 14.61 -8.32
CA LEU A 76 -7.58 15.07 -9.00
C LEU A 76 -6.68 13.88 -9.31
N PRO A 77 -6.41 13.60 -10.59
CA PRO A 77 -5.59 12.48 -10.97
C PRO A 77 -4.15 12.67 -10.44
N HIS A 78 -3.56 11.59 -9.92
CA HIS A 78 -2.16 11.46 -9.46
C HIS A 78 -1.76 12.17 -8.17
N LEU A 79 -2.51 13.16 -7.68
CA LEU A 79 -2.12 13.87 -6.47
C LEU A 79 -2.25 13.00 -5.20
N PRO A 80 -3.37 12.29 -4.96
CA PRO A 80 -3.46 11.38 -3.82
C PRO A 80 -2.37 10.29 -3.86
N VAL A 81 -2.00 9.83 -5.06
CA VAL A 81 -0.93 8.87 -5.27
C VAL A 81 0.42 9.43 -4.81
N LYS A 82 0.81 10.63 -5.28
CA LYS A 82 2.07 11.29 -4.89
C LYS A 82 2.15 11.53 -3.39
N LEU A 83 1.03 11.93 -2.78
CA LEU A 83 0.91 12.15 -1.34
C LEU A 83 1.15 10.86 -0.54
N LEU A 84 0.49 9.77 -0.91
CA LEU A 84 0.65 8.47 -0.25
C LEU A 84 2.08 7.91 -0.39
N TRP A 85 2.72 8.10 -1.55
CA TRP A 85 4.12 7.68 -1.77
C TRP A 85 5.13 8.48 -0.93
N CYS A 86 4.91 9.79 -0.78
CA CYS A 86 5.75 10.59 0.11
C CYS A 86 5.57 10.18 1.56
N LEU A 87 4.35 9.91 2.00
CA LEU A 87 4.08 9.38 3.33
C LEU A 87 4.75 8.01 3.58
N ALA A 88 4.85 7.16 2.55
CA ALA A 88 5.52 5.86 2.65
C ALA A 88 7.06 5.96 2.72
N SER A 89 7.62 7.13 2.43
CA SER A 89 9.07 7.38 2.46
C SER A 89 9.55 8.02 3.76
N VAL A 90 8.63 8.28 4.70
CA VAL A 90 8.89 8.94 5.98
C VAL A 90 9.29 7.89 7.03
N GLU A 91 10.56 7.87 7.44
CA GLU A 91 11.08 6.92 8.44
C GLU A 91 10.77 7.33 9.89
N GLU A 92 10.76 8.64 10.18
CA GLU A 92 10.40 9.21 11.48
C GLU A 92 8.94 9.67 11.39
N GLY A 93 7.98 9.10 12.13
CA GLY A 93 6.56 9.49 11.95
C GLY A 93 5.50 8.41 12.11
N SER A 94 5.93 7.18 12.45
CA SER A 94 5.07 6.01 12.60
C SER A 94 3.78 6.29 13.38
N GLY A 95 3.84 7.04 14.49
CA GLY A 95 2.66 7.34 15.31
C GLY A 95 1.52 8.03 14.55
N ALA A 96 1.82 9.03 13.71
CA ALA A 96 0.79 9.73 12.94
C ALA A 96 0.28 8.88 11.77
N LEU A 97 1.14 8.05 11.16
CA LEU A 97 0.74 7.07 10.14
C LEU A 97 -0.17 5.98 10.72
N GLU A 98 0.06 5.59 11.98
CA GLU A 98 -0.74 4.59 12.69
C GLU A 98 -2.18 5.05 12.95
N GLU A 99 -2.36 6.33 13.29
CA GLU A 99 -3.69 6.95 13.45
C GLU A 99 -4.49 6.94 12.15
N CYS A 100 -3.80 6.87 11.02
CA CYS A 100 -4.36 6.96 9.68
C CYS A 100 -4.68 5.61 9.02
N ILE A 101 -4.33 4.49 9.66
CA ILE A 101 -4.62 3.15 9.16
C ILE A 101 -6.10 2.97 8.77
N PRO A 102 -7.10 3.42 9.55
CA PRO A 102 -8.50 3.33 9.15
C PRO A 102 -8.80 4.01 7.81
N THR A 103 -8.19 5.16 7.55
CA THR A 103 -8.32 5.93 6.30
C THR A 103 -7.67 5.18 5.14
N ILE A 104 -6.45 4.67 5.31
CA ILE A 104 -5.74 3.86 4.30
C ILE A 104 -6.57 2.63 3.92
N LEU A 105 -7.13 1.93 4.91
CA LEU A 105 -8.02 0.80 4.69
C LEU A 105 -9.35 1.23 4.06
N GLY A 106 -9.85 2.43 4.35
CA GLY A 106 -11.01 3.04 3.70
C GLY A 106 -10.79 3.20 2.20
N ILE A 107 -9.65 3.80 1.82
CA ILE A 107 -9.23 3.98 0.42
C ILE A 107 -9.15 2.62 -0.29
N LEU A 108 -8.44 1.64 0.29
CA LEU A 108 -8.32 0.30 -0.29
C LEU A 108 -9.66 -0.42 -0.47
N ARG A 109 -10.66 -0.14 0.37
CA ARG A 109 -12.00 -0.74 0.24
C ARG A 109 -12.79 -0.12 -0.90
N GLY A 110 -12.64 1.19 -1.12
CA GLY A 110 -13.43 1.99 -2.06
C GLY A 110 -12.81 2.17 -3.44
N THR A 111 -11.50 1.94 -3.60
CA THR A 111 -10.80 2.19 -4.86
C THR A 111 -10.65 0.93 -5.72
N GLU A 112 -10.74 1.15 -7.03
CA GLU A 112 -10.35 0.18 -8.06
C GLU A 112 -9.11 0.64 -8.84
N ASP A 113 -8.58 1.82 -8.52
CA ASP A 113 -7.43 2.41 -9.18
C ASP A 113 -6.14 1.69 -8.77
N PRO A 114 -5.32 1.22 -9.73
CA PRO A 114 -4.09 0.50 -9.42
C PRO A 114 -3.06 1.37 -8.70
N LEU A 115 -2.97 2.67 -9.01
CA LEU A 115 -2.00 3.56 -8.40
C LEU A 115 -2.33 3.83 -6.93
N LEU A 116 -3.61 4.10 -6.63
CA LEU A 116 -4.09 4.28 -5.26
C LEU A 116 -3.98 2.99 -4.44
N THR A 117 -4.29 1.86 -5.07
CA THR A 117 -4.12 0.55 -4.45
C THR A 117 -2.66 0.30 -4.11
N GLY A 118 -1.76 0.48 -5.07
CA GLY A 118 -0.32 0.29 -4.90
C GLY A 118 0.25 1.19 -3.80
N ALA A 119 -0.05 2.48 -3.83
CA ALA A 119 0.44 3.43 -2.83
C ALA A 119 -0.08 3.12 -1.41
N SER A 120 -1.36 2.77 -1.29
CA SER A 120 -1.96 2.41 -0.01
C SER A 120 -1.39 1.11 0.56
N LEU A 121 -1.13 0.11 -0.29
CA LEU A 121 -0.48 -1.13 0.13
C LEU A 121 0.97 -0.90 0.54
N GLN A 122 1.70 -0.03 -0.15
CA GLN A 122 3.06 0.34 0.21
C GLN A 122 3.12 0.96 1.60
N LEU A 123 2.18 1.84 1.96
CA LEU A 123 2.06 2.38 3.32
C LEU A 123 1.85 1.29 4.37
N LEU A 124 0.99 0.31 4.09
CA LEU A 124 0.78 -0.82 5.00
C LEU A 124 2.04 -1.69 5.14
N VAL A 125 2.78 -1.91 4.04
CA VAL A 125 4.06 -2.64 4.06
C VAL A 125 5.06 -1.91 4.95
N GLU A 126 5.13 -0.58 4.82
CA GLU A 126 6.04 0.25 5.59
C GLU A 126 5.70 0.25 7.08
N LEU A 127 4.42 0.43 7.43
CA LEU A 127 3.94 0.24 8.80
C LEU A 127 4.27 -1.15 9.36
N GLY A 128 4.23 -2.17 8.50
CA GLY A 128 4.66 -3.53 8.82
C GLY A 128 6.16 -3.63 9.13
N ARG A 129 7.01 -3.00 8.32
CA ARG A 129 8.48 -2.91 8.52
C ARG A 129 8.80 -2.24 9.86
N LEU A 130 8.07 -1.18 10.18
CA LEU A 130 8.18 -0.43 11.44
C LEU A 130 7.57 -1.16 12.65
N LYS A 131 7.05 -2.39 12.46
CA LYS A 131 6.44 -3.23 13.49
C LYS A 131 5.26 -2.57 14.20
N SER A 132 4.51 -1.74 13.48
CA SER A 132 3.36 -1.00 14.01
C SER A 132 2.40 -1.89 14.82
N GLU A 133 2.10 -1.48 16.06
CA GLU A 133 1.12 -2.16 16.90
C GLU A 133 -0.30 -1.95 16.37
N SER A 134 -0.62 -0.73 15.90
CA SER A 134 -1.92 -0.43 15.31
C SER A 134 -2.20 -1.31 14.10
N LEU A 135 -1.24 -1.50 13.18
CA LEU A 135 -1.41 -2.41 12.04
C LEU A 135 -1.57 -3.87 12.48
N ARG A 136 -0.75 -4.34 13.43
CA ARG A 136 -0.87 -5.68 14.01
C ARG A 136 -2.25 -5.93 14.62
N SER A 137 -2.81 -4.92 15.30
CA SER A 137 -4.15 -5.00 15.88
C SER A 137 -5.23 -5.18 14.80
N GLN A 138 -5.08 -4.55 13.63
CA GLN A 138 -6.02 -4.71 12.51
C GLN A 138 -6.01 -6.14 11.95
N PHE A 139 -4.86 -6.80 11.90
CA PHE A 139 -4.78 -8.23 11.52
C PHE A 139 -5.50 -9.13 12.54
N CYS A 140 -5.35 -8.85 13.83
CA CYS A 140 -5.98 -9.62 14.91
C CYS A 140 -7.49 -9.33 15.07
N ASN A 141 -7.97 -8.18 14.59
CA ASN A 141 -9.36 -7.78 14.71
C ASN A 141 -10.22 -8.37 13.58
N SER A 142 -10.99 -9.42 13.88
CA SER A 142 -11.87 -10.08 12.90
C SER A 142 -12.93 -9.14 12.30
N ARG A 143 -13.34 -8.09 13.01
CA ARG A 143 -14.31 -7.09 12.51
C ARG A 143 -13.69 -6.13 11.49
N ALA A 144 -12.37 -5.94 11.52
CA ALA A 144 -11.69 -5.05 10.58
C ALA A 144 -11.70 -5.59 9.14
N GLY A 145 -11.86 -6.92 8.98
CA GLY A 145 -11.92 -7.57 7.68
C GLY A 145 -10.64 -7.42 6.86
N LEU A 146 -9.49 -7.15 7.51
CA LEU A 146 -8.23 -6.88 6.80
C LEU A 146 -7.78 -8.09 5.97
N GLY A 147 -7.83 -9.30 6.54
CA GLY A 147 -7.49 -10.52 5.81
C GLY A 147 -8.37 -10.72 4.57
N GLN A 148 -9.67 -10.47 4.70
CA GLN A 148 -10.63 -10.53 3.60
C GLN A 148 -10.34 -9.48 2.51
N LEU A 149 -10.03 -8.25 2.92
CA LEU A 149 -9.67 -7.16 2.01
C LEU A 149 -8.40 -7.49 1.22
N LEU A 150 -7.33 -7.88 1.91
CA LEU A 150 -6.06 -8.23 1.28
C LEU A 150 -6.20 -9.43 0.34
N LEU A 151 -6.98 -10.45 0.73
CA LEU A 151 -7.22 -11.62 -0.11
C LEU A 151 -7.97 -11.25 -1.39
N ARG A 152 -9.01 -10.40 -1.28
CA ARG A 152 -9.74 -9.87 -2.43
C ARG A 152 -8.82 -9.06 -3.35
N CYS A 153 -7.97 -8.20 -2.78
CA CYS A 153 -6.98 -7.43 -3.54
C CYS A 153 -6.00 -8.36 -4.27
N LEU A 154 -5.49 -9.41 -3.60
CA LEU A 154 -4.55 -10.35 -4.22
C LEU A 154 -5.19 -11.09 -5.38
N PHE A 155 -6.38 -11.63 -5.18
CA PHE A 155 -7.09 -12.33 -6.25
C PHE A 155 -7.35 -11.42 -7.46
N ARG A 156 -7.81 -10.18 -7.23
CA ARG A 156 -8.01 -9.20 -8.31
C ARG A 156 -6.72 -8.91 -9.06
N TRP A 157 -5.69 -8.46 -8.34
CA TRP A 157 -4.48 -7.89 -8.94
C TRP A 157 -3.42 -8.90 -9.34
N ALA A 158 -3.55 -10.17 -8.97
CA ALA A 158 -2.68 -11.24 -9.46
C ALA A 158 -3.36 -12.12 -10.52
N CYS A 159 -4.68 -12.28 -10.47
CA CYS A 159 -5.41 -13.19 -11.36
C CYS A 159 -6.25 -12.49 -12.44
N GLN A 160 -6.95 -11.39 -12.11
CA GLN A 160 -7.94 -10.77 -13.01
C GLN A 160 -7.37 -9.60 -13.80
N ALA A 161 -6.74 -8.65 -13.11
CA ALA A 161 -6.12 -7.46 -13.69
C ALA A 161 -4.66 -7.39 -13.20
N PRO A 162 -3.74 -8.15 -13.81
CA PRO A 162 -2.43 -8.40 -13.25
C PRO A 162 -1.61 -7.11 -13.07
N SER A 163 -1.12 -6.88 -11.86
CA SER A 163 -0.16 -5.82 -11.53
C SER A 163 0.95 -6.42 -10.67
N LEU A 164 2.17 -6.42 -11.18
CA LEU A 164 3.33 -7.00 -10.54
C LEU A 164 3.62 -6.33 -9.19
N GLU A 165 3.72 -5.00 -9.18
CA GLU A 165 4.03 -4.21 -7.98
C GLU A 165 3.00 -4.42 -6.86
N ILE A 166 1.71 -4.39 -7.20
CA ILE A 166 0.62 -4.62 -6.24
C ILE A 166 0.69 -6.05 -5.69
N THR A 167 0.95 -7.02 -6.56
CA THR A 167 1.08 -8.44 -6.17
C THR A 167 2.22 -8.62 -5.18
N ILE A 168 3.40 -8.05 -5.46
CA ILE A 168 4.57 -8.10 -4.56
C ILE A 168 4.24 -7.49 -3.19
N SER A 169 3.61 -6.30 -3.16
CA SER A 169 3.22 -5.64 -1.91
C SER A 169 2.24 -6.49 -1.09
N LEU A 170 1.29 -7.16 -1.75
CA LEU A 170 0.35 -8.07 -1.07
C LEU A 170 1.04 -9.32 -0.52
N LEU A 171 1.95 -9.95 -1.28
CA LEU A 171 2.72 -11.09 -0.79
C LEU A 171 3.56 -10.73 0.45
N ARG A 172 4.17 -9.53 0.46
CA ARG A 172 4.88 -9.00 1.64
C ARG A 172 3.96 -8.86 2.87
N LEU A 173 2.73 -8.37 2.68
CA LEU A 173 1.76 -8.27 3.77
C LEU A 173 1.30 -9.65 4.27
N PHE A 174 1.12 -10.64 3.39
CA PHE A 174 0.80 -12.00 3.83
C PHE A 174 1.97 -12.68 4.55
N LYS A 175 3.21 -12.41 4.12
CA LYS A 175 4.41 -12.86 4.82
C LYS A 175 4.52 -12.25 6.21
N LEU A 176 4.25 -10.94 6.33
CA LEU A 176 4.16 -10.25 7.62
C LEU A 176 3.07 -10.86 8.50
N ALA A 177 1.88 -11.10 7.97
CA ALA A 177 0.75 -11.67 8.69
C ALA A 177 1.05 -13.08 9.23
N ALA A 178 1.87 -13.88 8.54
CA ALA A 178 2.30 -15.19 9.03
C ALA A 178 3.10 -15.10 10.35
N CYS A 179 3.76 -13.97 10.60
CA CYS A 179 4.52 -13.69 11.83
C CYS A 179 3.67 -13.02 12.95
N ILE A 180 2.38 -12.81 12.73
CA ILE A 180 1.45 -12.18 13.69
C ILE A 180 0.46 -13.25 14.16
N PRO A 181 0.03 -13.29 15.43
CA PRO A 181 -0.95 -14.27 15.95
C PRO A 181 -2.39 -14.00 15.45
N CYS A 182 -2.56 -13.79 14.14
CA CYS A 182 -3.81 -13.49 13.44
C CYS A 182 -4.30 -14.65 12.56
N HIS A 183 -3.63 -15.80 12.62
CA HIS A 183 -3.74 -16.88 11.63
C HIS A 183 -5.17 -17.38 11.42
N ARG A 184 -5.96 -17.50 12.49
CA ARG A 184 -7.37 -17.93 12.39
C ARG A 184 -8.22 -16.95 11.58
N ASN A 185 -7.97 -15.65 11.67
CA ASN A 185 -8.71 -14.65 10.90
C ASN A 185 -8.30 -14.70 9.43
N MET A 186 -6.99 -14.84 9.17
CA MET A 186 -6.44 -14.92 7.82
C MET A 186 -6.92 -16.18 7.09
N LEU A 187 -6.97 -17.33 7.76
CA LEU A 187 -7.40 -18.60 7.19
C LEU A 187 -8.92 -18.73 7.01
N LYS A 188 -9.70 -17.88 7.69
CA LYS A 188 -11.17 -17.78 7.49
C LYS A 188 -11.56 -16.85 6.34
N ALA A 189 -10.62 -16.08 5.80
CA ALA A 189 -10.89 -15.19 4.68
C ALA A 189 -11.07 -16.03 3.40
N GLU A 190 -12.07 -15.66 2.60
CA GLU A 190 -12.44 -16.37 1.38
C GLU A 190 -12.82 -15.39 0.27
N VAL A 191 -12.35 -15.60 -0.95
CA VAL A 191 -12.74 -14.81 -2.11
C VAL A 191 -13.53 -15.66 -3.10
N TRP A 192 -14.55 -15.09 -3.72
CA TRP A 192 -15.37 -15.81 -4.69
C TRP A 192 -14.73 -15.71 -6.07
N ALA A 193 -14.20 -16.81 -6.57
CA ALA A 193 -13.63 -16.89 -7.92
C ALA A 193 -14.72 -16.99 -9.00
N ALA A 194 -15.83 -17.66 -8.66
CA ALA A 194 -17.02 -17.81 -9.48
C ALA A 194 -18.24 -18.02 -8.57
N PRO A 195 -19.48 -17.91 -9.08
CA PRO A 195 -20.67 -18.28 -8.32
C PRO A 195 -20.54 -19.71 -7.77
N GLY A 196 -20.58 -19.85 -6.44
CA GLY A 196 -20.44 -21.13 -5.75
C GLY A 196 -19.00 -21.61 -5.51
N VAL A 197 -17.98 -20.85 -5.94
CA VAL A 197 -16.57 -21.22 -5.78
C VAL A 197 -15.87 -20.18 -4.90
N ALA A 198 -15.81 -20.47 -3.61
CA ALA A 198 -15.02 -19.71 -2.64
C ALA A 198 -13.61 -20.30 -2.55
N LEU A 199 -12.59 -19.43 -2.62
CA LEU A 199 -11.19 -19.78 -2.48
C LEU A 199 -10.64 -19.19 -1.18
N THR A 200 -10.00 -20.04 -0.39
CA THR A 200 -9.25 -19.67 0.81
C THR A 200 -7.90 -19.03 0.47
N LEU A 201 -7.24 -18.43 1.47
CA LEU A 201 -5.91 -17.83 1.29
C LEU A 201 -4.89 -18.79 0.63
N PRO A 202 -4.70 -20.05 1.09
CA PRO A 202 -3.79 -20.96 0.42
C PRO A 202 -4.14 -21.25 -1.05
N GLU A 203 -5.42 -21.42 -1.37
CA GLU A 203 -5.86 -21.71 -2.74
C GLU A 203 -5.65 -20.51 -3.67
N VAL A 204 -5.87 -19.29 -3.17
CA VAL A 204 -5.53 -18.08 -3.92
C VAL A 204 -4.02 -18.00 -4.15
N LEU A 205 -3.18 -18.26 -3.14
CA LEU A 205 -1.73 -18.22 -3.31
C LEU A 205 -1.24 -19.24 -4.35
N GLU A 206 -1.84 -20.43 -4.41
CA GLU A 206 -1.55 -21.42 -5.46
C GLU A 206 -1.96 -20.93 -6.84
N ALA A 207 -3.16 -20.34 -6.97
CA ALA A 207 -3.59 -19.74 -8.22
C ALA A 207 -2.68 -18.58 -8.68
N VAL A 208 -2.14 -17.80 -7.73
CA VAL A 208 -1.15 -16.75 -8.01
C VAL A 208 0.16 -17.36 -8.50
N ALA A 209 0.65 -18.43 -7.87
CA ALA A 209 1.85 -19.14 -8.29
C ALA A 209 1.72 -19.65 -9.73
N ASP A 210 0.62 -20.30 -10.06
CA ASP A 210 0.35 -20.83 -11.40
C ASP A 210 0.19 -19.71 -12.44
N GLY A 211 -0.44 -18.59 -12.05
CA GLY A 211 -0.55 -17.40 -12.88
C GLY A 211 0.80 -16.76 -13.17
N ALA A 212 1.66 -16.65 -12.15
CA ALA A 212 3.00 -16.07 -12.26
C ALA A 212 3.93 -16.92 -13.12
N LEU A 213 3.91 -18.25 -12.97
CA LEU A 213 4.71 -19.17 -13.80
C LEU A 213 4.34 -19.04 -15.29
N ARG A 214 3.05 -18.99 -15.61
CA ARG A 214 2.58 -18.81 -16.99
C ARG A 214 3.03 -17.48 -17.59
N ARG A 215 3.10 -16.41 -16.78
CA ARG A 215 3.57 -15.10 -17.23
C ARG A 215 5.08 -15.06 -17.45
N ALA A 216 5.85 -15.67 -16.56
CA ALA A 216 7.29 -15.81 -16.73
C ALA A 216 7.63 -16.58 -18.02
N GLN A 217 6.87 -17.63 -18.34
CA GLN A 217 7.05 -18.43 -19.56
C GLN A 217 6.62 -17.75 -20.86
N ALA A 218 5.90 -16.63 -20.79
CA ALA A 218 5.34 -15.94 -21.95
C ALA A 218 6.27 -14.85 -22.55
N ASP A 219 7.59 -14.96 -22.37
CA ASP A 219 8.60 -13.98 -22.83
C ASP A 219 8.31 -12.54 -22.34
N SER A 220 7.99 -12.41 -21.06
CA SER A 220 7.78 -11.11 -20.41
C SER A 220 9.12 -10.39 -20.15
N GLU A 221 9.18 -9.08 -20.36
CA GLU A 221 10.30 -8.21 -19.93
C GLU A 221 10.57 -8.33 -18.42
N GLU A 222 9.56 -8.76 -17.64
CA GLU A 222 9.59 -8.90 -16.19
C GLU A 222 9.75 -10.36 -15.73
N LEU A 223 10.28 -11.26 -16.58
CA LEU A 223 10.40 -12.70 -16.32
C LEU A 223 10.89 -13.03 -14.91
N ARG A 224 12.02 -12.43 -14.49
CA ARG A 224 12.62 -12.69 -13.16
C ARG A 224 11.72 -12.27 -11.99
N ALA A 225 10.95 -11.21 -12.17
CA ALA A 225 10.06 -10.73 -11.13
C ALA A 225 8.84 -11.64 -10.99
N TRP A 226 8.29 -12.14 -12.11
CA TRP A 226 7.22 -13.14 -12.08
C TRP A 226 7.69 -14.51 -11.57
N GLU A 227 8.92 -14.92 -11.84
CA GLU A 227 9.53 -16.10 -11.20
C GLU A 227 9.62 -15.93 -9.68
N THR A 228 10.04 -14.74 -9.22
CA THR A 228 10.08 -14.42 -7.78
C THR A 228 8.67 -14.49 -7.17
N VAL A 229 7.66 -13.94 -7.83
CA VAL A 229 6.26 -14.04 -7.39
C VAL A 229 5.80 -15.49 -7.34
N HIS A 230 6.14 -16.32 -8.33
CA HIS A 230 5.83 -17.75 -8.32
C HIS A 230 6.43 -18.46 -7.10
N ASP A 231 7.72 -18.24 -6.85
CA ASP A 231 8.42 -18.87 -5.74
C ASP A 231 7.85 -18.41 -4.39
N GLU A 232 7.68 -17.09 -4.20
CA GLU A 232 7.17 -16.53 -2.94
C GLU A 232 5.75 -17.00 -2.64
N SER A 233 4.85 -16.97 -3.62
CA SER A 233 3.47 -17.42 -3.45
C SER A 233 3.39 -18.94 -3.16
N SER A 234 4.20 -19.76 -3.84
CA SER A 234 4.30 -21.21 -3.58
C SER A 234 4.81 -21.53 -2.17
N HIS A 235 5.80 -20.77 -1.68
CA HIS A 235 6.28 -20.92 -0.30
C HIS A 235 5.20 -20.50 0.70
N LEU A 236 4.60 -19.32 0.52
CA LEU A 236 3.54 -18.83 1.40
C LEU A 236 2.34 -19.77 1.43
N ALA A 237 1.92 -20.34 0.29
CA ALA A 237 0.82 -21.30 0.25
C ALA A 237 1.11 -22.52 1.15
N ARG A 238 2.33 -23.08 1.06
CA ARG A 238 2.76 -24.20 1.92
C ARG A 238 2.78 -23.82 3.39
N ASP A 239 3.30 -22.64 3.73
CA ASP A 239 3.36 -22.14 5.10
C ASP A 239 1.96 -21.98 5.70
N TRP A 240 1.05 -21.32 4.97
CA TRP A 240 -0.32 -21.12 5.43
C TRP A 240 -1.12 -22.44 5.54
N LYS A 241 -0.92 -23.40 4.63
CA LYS A 241 -1.46 -24.76 4.79
C LYS A 241 -0.92 -25.45 6.04
N SER A 242 0.38 -25.31 6.30
CA SER A 242 1.01 -25.88 7.50
C SER A 242 0.42 -25.28 8.77
N ILE A 243 0.30 -23.95 8.84
CA ILE A 243 -0.33 -23.23 9.95
C ILE A 243 -1.78 -23.70 10.16
N GLY A 244 -2.57 -23.83 9.08
CA GLY A 244 -3.94 -24.32 9.14
C GLY A 244 -4.05 -25.73 9.74
N ARG A 245 -3.16 -26.64 9.34
CA ARG A 245 -3.08 -28.00 9.93
C ARG A 245 -2.74 -27.96 11.41
N CYS A 246 -1.77 -27.14 11.83
CA CYS A 246 -1.40 -27.00 13.23
C CYS A 246 -2.55 -26.44 14.10
N LEU A 247 -3.39 -25.58 13.53
CA LEU A 247 -4.54 -24.99 14.22
C LEU A 247 -5.78 -25.90 14.26
N GLN A 248 -5.72 -27.09 13.65
CA GLN A 248 -6.83 -28.05 13.55
C GLN A 248 -8.10 -27.40 13.00
N LEU A 249 -7.97 -26.46 12.06
CA LEU A 249 -9.13 -25.89 11.39
C LEU A 249 -9.75 -26.97 10.49
N PRO A 250 -11.08 -27.16 10.51
CA PRO A 250 -11.72 -28.12 9.62
C PRO A 250 -11.41 -27.74 8.16
N PRO A 251 -11.26 -28.73 7.27
CA PRO A 251 -11.08 -28.45 5.85
C PRO A 251 -12.25 -27.61 5.33
N ALA A 252 -11.95 -26.65 4.45
CA ALA A 252 -12.96 -25.81 3.81
C ALA A 252 -14.02 -26.71 3.14
N GLY A 253 -15.25 -26.66 3.64
CA GLY A 253 -16.35 -27.51 3.16
C GLY A 253 -17.28 -28.09 4.22
N GLU A 254 -16.91 -28.10 5.51
CA GLU A 254 -17.77 -28.67 6.57
C GLU A 254 -18.59 -27.62 7.36
N SER A 255 -18.47 -26.34 7.04
CA SER A 255 -19.19 -25.25 7.74
C SER A 255 -20.62 -25.01 7.21
N GLY A 256 -21.30 -26.08 6.77
CA GLY A 256 -22.57 -25.97 6.07
C GLY A 256 -23.41 -27.23 6.09
N LYS A 257 -23.84 -27.68 7.28
CA LYS A 257 -25.14 -28.33 7.42
C LYS A 257 -25.83 -27.78 8.69
N PRO A 258 -27.08 -27.31 8.59
CA PRO A 258 -27.89 -27.01 9.77
C PRO A 258 -28.13 -28.27 10.61
#